data_AF-A0A4U0F4G4-F1
#
_entry.id   AF-A0A4U0F4G4-F1
#
_cell.length_a   1.000
_cell.length_b   1.000
_cell.length_c   1.000
_cell.angle_alpha   90.00
_cell.angle_beta   90.00
_cell.angle_gamma   90.00
#
_symmetry.space_group_name_H-M   'P 1'
#
loop_
_entity.id
_entity.type
_entity.pdbx_description
1 polymer ?
#
loop_
_entity_poly.entity_id
_entity_poly.type
_entity_poly.pdbx_seq_one_letter_code
_entity_poly.pdbx_strand_id
1 'polypeptide(L)'
;MQTKEEILLKMGLPLEGENVLNPLTVKPGDLIQGLKVVEIQAFQGTPDYDLDTVLVEFSGSITLTGTVKYLPEDRNFGSDQMVVFEVNALEERNLPVSHHDRWEQTIMFRNREEVSSSLQIKSGDVRENVTILLEDYKYAFLPTDAISTADFVRIIDEK
;
A
#
# COMPACT_ATOMS: atom_id res chain seq x y z
N MET A 1 -3.07 -31.59 20.16
CA MET A 1 -1.89 -30.70 20.07
C MET A 1 -2.17 -29.82 18.86
N GLN A 2 -2.39 -28.51 19.06
CA GLN A 2 -2.69 -27.61 17.94
C GLN A 2 -1.43 -27.40 17.10
N THR A 3 -1.59 -27.31 15.78
CA THR A 3 -0.48 -27.00 14.88
C THR A 3 -0.06 -25.52 15.04
N LYS A 4 1.17 -25.19 14.64
CA LYS A 4 1.63 -23.80 14.62
C LYS A 4 0.67 -22.91 13.82
N GLU A 5 0.19 -23.39 12.67
CA GLU A 5 -0.81 -22.70 11.84
C GLU A 5 -2.16 -22.51 12.55
N GLU A 6 -2.66 -23.50 13.29
CA GLU A 6 -3.92 -23.37 14.03
C GLU A 6 -3.83 -22.34 15.17
N ILE A 7 -2.64 -22.18 15.76
CA ILE A 7 -2.35 -21.16 16.77
C ILE A 7 -2.25 -19.77 16.11
N LEU A 8 -1.53 -19.68 14.99
CA LEU A 8 -1.40 -18.45 14.21
C LEU A 8 -2.78 -17.94 13.75
N LEU A 9 -3.61 -18.82 13.17
CA LEU A 9 -4.95 -18.49 12.69
C LEU A 9 -5.88 -18.05 13.83
N LYS A 10 -5.82 -18.71 14.99
CA LYS A 10 -6.58 -18.30 16.19
C LYS A 10 -6.17 -16.95 16.76
N MET A 11 -4.91 -16.56 16.54
CA MET A 11 -4.35 -15.29 16.98
C MET A 11 -4.44 -14.20 15.89
N GLY A 12 -5.07 -14.50 14.73
CA GLY A 12 -5.17 -13.59 13.59
C GLY A 12 -3.82 -13.30 12.91
N LEU A 13 -2.80 -14.11 13.17
CA LEU A 13 -1.44 -13.89 12.68
C LEU A 13 -1.34 -14.26 11.20
N PRO A 14 -0.64 -13.45 10.39
CA PRO A 14 -0.46 -13.77 8.97
C PRO A 14 0.23 -15.12 8.84
N LEU A 15 -0.37 -16.01 8.06
CA LEU A 15 0.28 -17.25 7.68
C LEU A 15 1.44 -16.94 6.74
N GLU A 16 2.46 -17.80 6.74
CA GLU A 16 3.60 -17.68 5.83
C GLU A 16 3.09 -17.71 4.37
N GLY A 17 3.24 -16.60 3.65
CA GLY A 17 2.70 -16.42 2.29
C GLY A 17 1.47 -15.51 2.18
N GLU A 18 0.90 -15.06 3.30
CA GLU A 18 -0.14 -14.03 3.30
C GLU A 18 0.49 -12.62 3.29
N ASN A 19 -0.07 -11.72 2.48
CA ASN A 19 0.31 -10.31 2.43
C ASN A 19 -0.28 -9.48 3.58
N VAL A 20 -0.70 -10.13 4.67
CA VAL A 20 -1.49 -9.51 5.74
C VAL A 20 -0.57 -8.94 6.80
N LEU A 21 -0.82 -7.70 7.17
CA LEU A 21 -0.19 -7.00 8.27
C LEU A 21 -1.04 -7.13 9.53
N ASN A 22 -0.56 -7.90 10.49
CA ASN A 22 -1.14 -7.93 11.84
C ASN A 22 -0.31 -7.05 12.79
N PRO A 23 -0.88 -5.93 13.28
CA PRO A 23 -0.16 -4.99 14.12
C PRO A 23 0.25 -5.54 15.50
N LEU A 24 -0.34 -6.66 15.96
CA LEU A 24 0.02 -7.31 17.23
C LEU A 24 1.34 -8.10 17.14
N THR A 25 1.81 -8.42 15.93
CA THR A 25 2.96 -9.32 15.76
C THR A 25 4.02 -8.83 14.80
N VAL A 26 3.64 -7.98 13.85
CA VAL A 26 4.59 -7.31 12.98
C VAL A 26 5.44 -6.35 13.81
N LYS A 27 6.76 -6.40 13.59
CA LYS A 27 7.72 -5.49 14.23
C LYS A 27 8.74 -4.96 13.20
N PRO A 28 9.42 -3.84 13.49
CA PRO A 28 10.52 -3.35 12.66
C PRO A 28 11.55 -4.44 12.37
N GLY A 29 11.93 -4.56 11.11
CA GLY A 29 12.86 -5.57 10.60
C GLY A 29 12.21 -6.81 10.00
N ASP A 30 10.92 -7.07 10.24
CA ASP A 30 10.20 -8.16 9.60
C ASP A 30 10.06 -7.92 8.08
N LEU A 31 9.93 -8.99 7.31
CA LEU A 31 9.72 -8.95 5.86
C LEU A 31 8.29 -9.38 5.52
N ILE A 32 7.59 -8.54 4.75
CA ILE A 32 6.25 -8.81 4.23
C ILE A 32 6.28 -8.55 2.73
N GLN A 33 6.03 -9.57 1.92
CA GLN A 33 6.10 -9.49 0.45
C GLN A 33 7.41 -8.88 -0.08
N GLY A 34 8.54 -9.23 0.54
CA GLY A 34 9.86 -8.71 0.17
C GLY A 34 10.15 -7.28 0.62
N LEU A 35 9.17 -6.58 1.19
CA LEU A 35 9.33 -5.27 1.80
C LEU A 35 9.70 -5.41 3.27
N LYS A 36 10.69 -4.64 3.73
CA LYS A 36 11.14 -4.64 5.12
C LYS A 36 10.39 -3.58 5.91
N VAL A 37 9.74 -3.98 6.99
CA VAL A 37 9.09 -3.06 7.94
C VAL A 37 10.16 -2.18 8.59
N VAL A 38 10.06 -0.87 8.39
CA VAL A 38 10.94 0.14 9.00
C VAL A 38 10.35 0.59 10.32
N GLU A 39 9.07 0.91 10.31
CA GLU A 39 8.33 1.42 11.46
C GLU A 39 6.90 0.90 11.42
N ILE A 40 6.33 0.63 12.58
CA ILE A 40 4.91 0.33 12.76
C ILE A 40 4.41 1.01 14.01
N GLN A 41 3.29 1.71 13.88
CA GLN A 41 2.57 2.32 14.99
C GLN A 41 1.13 1.80 14.93
N ALA A 42 0.67 1.22 16.03
CA ALA A 42 -0.70 0.74 16.15
C ALA A 42 -1.36 1.47 17.32
N PHE A 43 -2.58 1.93 17.08
CA PHE A 43 -3.33 2.71 18.06
C PHE A 43 -4.49 1.89 18.57
N GLN A 44 -4.75 2.03 19.88
CA GLN A 44 -5.81 1.29 20.53
C GLN A 44 -7.17 1.70 19.95
N GLY A 45 -7.95 0.70 19.55
CA GLY A 45 -9.26 0.88 18.95
C GLY A 45 -10.41 0.71 19.94
N THR A 46 -11.48 0.08 19.47
CA THR A 46 -12.65 -0.26 20.28
C THR A 46 -12.44 -1.60 21.02
N PRO A 47 -13.23 -1.93 22.06
CA PRO A 47 -13.11 -3.23 22.74
C PRO A 47 -13.29 -4.46 21.82
N ASP A 48 -13.96 -4.27 20.68
CA ASP A 48 -14.15 -5.31 19.67
C ASP A 48 -12.98 -5.40 18.68
N TYR A 49 -12.12 -4.36 18.64
CA TYR A 49 -10.96 -4.21 17.76
C TYR A 49 -9.82 -3.50 18.49
N ASP A 50 -9.01 -4.27 19.23
CA ASP A 50 -7.99 -3.72 20.11
C ASP A 50 -6.99 -2.79 19.38
N LEU A 51 -6.77 -2.97 18.07
CA LEU A 51 -5.90 -2.12 17.22
C LEU A 51 -6.56 -1.77 15.88
N ASP A 52 -7.38 -0.72 15.89
CA ASP A 52 -8.24 -0.33 14.76
C ASP A 52 -7.59 0.73 13.85
N THR A 53 -6.40 1.21 14.20
CA THR A 53 -5.61 2.11 13.36
C THR A 53 -4.14 1.69 13.35
N VAL A 54 -3.58 1.58 12.15
CA VAL A 54 -2.20 1.14 11.95
C VAL A 54 -1.51 2.02 10.93
N LEU A 55 -0.33 2.52 11.28
CA LEU A 55 0.57 3.20 10.37
C LEU A 55 1.81 2.33 10.23
N VAL A 56 2.23 2.05 9.00
CA VAL A 56 3.42 1.26 8.73
C VAL A 56 4.23 1.89 7.60
N GLU A 57 5.54 1.89 7.78
CA GLU A 57 6.50 2.30 6.79
C GLU A 57 7.35 1.09 6.39
N PHE A 58 7.54 0.93 5.10
CA PHE A 58 8.35 -0.12 4.52
C PHE A 58 9.53 0.45 3.74
N SER A 59 10.61 -0.34 3.69
CA SER A 59 11.77 -0.11 2.82
C SER A 59 11.93 -1.27 1.87
N GLY A 60 12.59 -1.00 0.74
CA GLY A 60 12.70 -1.92 -0.39
C GLY A 60 11.88 -1.44 -1.57
N SER A 61 11.95 -2.18 -2.66
CA SER A 61 11.35 -1.80 -3.93
C SER A 61 10.30 -2.84 -4.34
N ILE A 62 9.20 -2.37 -4.92
CA ILE A 62 8.13 -3.23 -5.45
C ILE A 62 7.80 -2.83 -6.87
N THR A 63 7.68 -3.84 -7.73
CA THR A 63 7.22 -3.66 -9.11
C THR A 63 5.74 -3.99 -9.19
N LEU A 64 4.93 -3.09 -9.71
CA LEU A 64 3.49 -3.28 -9.85
C LEU A 64 3.03 -2.84 -11.24
N THR A 65 2.00 -3.51 -11.73
CA THR A 65 1.26 -3.11 -12.93
C THR A 65 -0.09 -2.54 -12.54
N GLY A 66 -0.49 -1.45 -13.19
CA GLY A 66 -1.70 -0.72 -12.82
C GLY A 66 -2.03 0.43 -13.77
N THR A 67 -2.92 1.30 -13.32
CA THR A 67 -3.35 2.50 -14.05
C THR A 67 -2.87 3.74 -13.32
N VAL A 68 -2.13 4.60 -14.02
CA VAL A 68 -1.71 5.90 -13.51
C VAL A 68 -2.77 6.94 -13.89
N LYS A 69 -3.25 7.72 -12.93
CA LYS A 69 -4.18 8.84 -13.15
C LYS A 69 -3.58 10.13 -12.62
N TYR A 70 -3.60 11.18 -13.44
CA TYR A 70 -3.31 12.52 -12.98
C TYR A 70 -4.64 13.21 -12.67
N LEU A 71 -5.00 13.25 -11.39
CA LEU A 71 -6.22 13.87 -10.92
C LEU A 71 -6.10 15.40 -10.97
N PRO A 72 -7.09 16.11 -11.56
CA PRO A 72 -7.12 17.57 -11.52
C PRO A 72 -7.33 18.08 -10.10
N GLU A 73 -7.04 19.36 -9.89
CA GLU A 73 -7.45 20.08 -8.67
C GLU A 73 -8.98 19.98 -8.53
N ASP A 74 -9.46 19.54 -7.36
CA ASP A 74 -10.88 19.61 -7.04
C ASP A 74 -11.12 20.67 -5.97
N ARG A 75 -11.48 21.87 -6.46
CA ARG A 75 -11.75 23.04 -5.60
C ARG A 75 -12.98 22.88 -4.72
N ASN A 76 -13.91 21.98 -5.06
CA ASN A 76 -15.10 21.75 -4.24
C ASN A 76 -14.76 20.96 -2.98
N PHE A 77 -13.74 20.10 -3.06
CA PHE A 77 -13.27 19.27 -1.95
C PHE A 77 -11.91 19.72 -1.39
N GLY A 78 -11.32 20.78 -1.95
CA GLY A 78 -10.05 21.35 -1.50
C GLY A 78 -8.86 20.43 -1.75
N SER A 79 -8.93 19.54 -2.74
CA SER A 79 -7.83 18.63 -3.05
C SER A 79 -6.90 19.25 -4.10
N ASP A 80 -5.61 19.25 -3.79
CA ASP A 80 -4.58 19.60 -4.75
C ASP A 80 -4.52 18.58 -5.91
N GLN A 81 -3.81 18.95 -6.96
CA GLN A 81 -3.47 18.03 -8.04
C GLN A 81 -2.63 16.85 -7.54
N MET A 82 -3.07 15.63 -7.82
CA MET A 82 -2.38 14.40 -7.40
C MET A 82 -2.11 13.50 -8.59
N VAL A 83 -1.03 12.72 -8.52
CA VAL A 83 -0.84 11.57 -9.41
C VAL A 83 -0.97 10.32 -8.55
N VAL A 84 -1.90 9.46 -8.95
CA VAL A 84 -2.22 8.22 -8.24
C VAL A 84 -2.01 7.02 -9.14
N PHE A 85 -1.81 5.87 -8.51
CA PHE A 85 -1.68 4.59 -9.17
C PHE A 85 -2.67 3.59 -8.61
N GLU A 86 -3.62 3.19 -9.45
CA GLU A 86 -4.57 2.14 -9.16
C GLU A 86 -3.94 0.80 -9.53
N VAL A 87 -3.69 -0.02 -8.51
CA VAL A 87 -2.99 -1.30 -8.66
C VAL A 87 -3.94 -2.30 -9.32
N ASN A 88 -3.46 -3.08 -10.29
CA ASN A 88 -4.28 -4.14 -10.87
C ASN A 88 -4.66 -5.18 -9.80
N ALA A 89 -5.90 -5.67 -9.83
CA ALA A 89 -6.42 -6.64 -8.84
C ALA A 89 -5.54 -7.90 -8.66
N LEU A 90 -4.84 -8.33 -9.72
CA LEU A 90 -3.91 -9.47 -9.64
C LEU A 90 -2.63 -9.15 -8.85
N GLU A 91 -2.21 -7.89 -8.85
CA GLU A 91 -1.00 -7.38 -8.21
C GLU A 91 -1.25 -6.89 -6.78
N GLU A 92 -2.50 -6.58 -6.40
CA GLU A 92 -2.84 -6.15 -5.03
C GLU A 92 -2.40 -7.15 -3.95
N ARG A 93 -2.34 -8.45 -4.29
CA ARG A 93 -1.83 -9.50 -3.39
C ARG A 93 -0.33 -9.36 -3.07
N ASN A 94 0.41 -8.60 -3.87
CA ASN A 94 1.84 -8.37 -3.69
C ASN A 94 2.11 -7.18 -2.75
N LEU A 95 1.07 -6.42 -2.39
CA LEU A 95 1.17 -5.32 -1.43
C LEU A 95 0.82 -5.79 -0.01
N PRO A 96 1.52 -5.31 1.02
CA PRO A 96 1.07 -5.45 2.40
C PRO A 96 -0.33 -4.82 2.58
N VAL A 97 -1.27 -5.56 3.18
CA VAL A 97 -2.63 -5.09 3.47
C VAL A 97 -2.97 -5.29 4.94
N SER A 98 -3.85 -4.47 5.51
CA SER A 98 -4.37 -4.69 6.87
C SER A 98 -5.13 -6.02 6.97
N HIS A 99 -5.16 -6.58 8.17
CA HIS A 99 -5.98 -7.74 8.53
C HIS A 99 -7.50 -7.49 8.54
N HIS A 100 -7.95 -6.23 8.43
CA HIS A 100 -9.36 -5.81 8.47
C HIS A 100 -9.97 -5.61 7.06
N ASP A 101 -9.80 -6.59 6.18
CA ASP A 101 -10.23 -6.58 4.76
C ASP A 101 -9.36 -5.81 3.75
N ARG A 102 -9.50 -6.25 2.49
CA ARG A 102 -8.83 -5.68 1.32
C ARG A 102 -9.66 -4.54 0.75
N TRP A 103 -9.08 -3.35 0.76
CA TRP A 103 -9.58 -2.19 0.05
C TRP A 103 -8.84 -2.07 -1.29
N GLU A 104 -9.53 -1.58 -2.33
CA GLU A 104 -8.90 -1.25 -3.62
C GLU A 104 -7.67 -0.38 -3.37
N GLN A 105 -6.48 -0.84 -3.77
CA GLN A 105 -5.23 -0.17 -3.43
C GLN A 105 -4.94 0.95 -4.43
N THR A 106 -5.23 2.18 -4.02
CA THR A 106 -4.76 3.39 -4.70
C THR A 106 -3.53 3.93 -3.99
N ILE A 107 -2.41 4.01 -4.72
CA ILE A 107 -1.15 4.57 -4.21
C ILE A 107 -1.03 6.03 -4.66
N MET A 108 -0.86 6.94 -3.71
CA MET A 108 -0.56 8.34 -4.00
C MET A 108 0.96 8.55 -4.10
N PHE A 109 1.44 9.17 -5.18
CA PHE A 109 2.86 9.47 -5.31
C PHE A 109 3.24 10.73 -4.55
N ARG A 110 4.31 10.65 -3.75
CA ARG A 110 4.86 11.84 -3.07
C ARG A 110 5.75 12.68 -3.98
N ASN A 111 6.30 12.07 -5.03
CA ASN A 111 7.17 12.69 -6.03
C ASN A 111 6.44 12.89 -7.37
N ARG A 112 5.38 13.70 -7.33
CA ARG A 112 4.45 13.94 -8.44
C ARG A 112 5.13 14.42 -9.72
N GLU A 113 6.12 15.30 -9.61
CA GLU A 113 6.79 15.91 -10.76
C GLU A 113 7.60 14.86 -11.55
N GLU A 114 8.27 13.96 -10.84
CA GLU A 114 9.05 12.85 -11.39
C GLU A 114 8.15 11.87 -12.15
N VAL A 115 7.00 11.53 -11.58
CA VAL A 115 6.01 10.65 -12.23
C VAL A 115 5.49 11.29 -13.51
N SER A 116 5.03 12.54 -13.41
CA SER A 116 4.41 13.24 -14.55
C SER A 116 5.40 13.46 -15.70
N SER A 117 6.65 13.83 -15.40
CA SER A 117 7.72 13.95 -16.39
C SER A 117 8.07 12.61 -17.02
N SER A 118 8.18 11.53 -16.23
CA SER A 118 8.61 10.22 -16.73
C SER A 118 7.55 9.54 -17.60
N LEU A 119 6.27 9.68 -17.21
CA LEU A 119 5.14 9.11 -17.95
C LEU A 119 4.60 10.04 -19.04
N GLN A 120 5.07 11.30 -19.10
CA GLN A 120 4.59 12.35 -20.00
C GLN A 120 3.08 12.59 -19.89
N ILE A 121 2.56 12.58 -18.65
CA ILE A 121 1.15 12.79 -18.33
C ILE A 121 0.91 14.17 -17.71
N LYS A 122 -0.27 14.74 -17.97
CA LYS A 122 -0.73 16.01 -17.40
C LYS A 122 -2.09 15.84 -16.71
N SER A 123 -2.51 16.86 -15.97
CA SER A 123 -3.81 16.91 -15.29
C SER A 123 -4.96 16.46 -16.20
N GLY A 124 -5.72 15.46 -15.74
CA GLY A 124 -6.84 14.84 -16.45
C GLY A 124 -6.46 13.60 -17.28
N ASP A 125 -5.17 13.32 -17.47
CA ASP A 125 -4.74 12.15 -18.23
C ASP A 125 -4.84 10.86 -17.41
N VAL A 126 -5.08 9.77 -18.13
CA VAL A 126 -5.08 8.40 -17.61
C VAL A 126 -4.15 7.56 -18.50
N ARG A 127 -3.30 6.75 -17.88
CA ARG A 127 -2.42 5.81 -18.57
C ARG A 127 -2.59 4.42 -17.95
N GLU A 128 -3.16 3.51 -18.71
CA GLU A 128 -3.47 2.14 -18.29
C GLU A 128 -2.28 1.19 -18.50
N ASN A 129 -2.29 0.06 -17.78
CA ASN A 129 -1.34 -1.05 -17.93
C ASN A 129 0.15 -0.64 -17.83
N VAL A 130 0.45 0.33 -16.96
CA VAL A 130 1.83 0.78 -16.72
C VAL A 130 2.45 -0.12 -15.66
N THR A 131 3.64 -0.66 -15.96
CA THR A 131 4.45 -1.36 -14.95
C THR A 131 5.53 -0.42 -14.43
N ILE A 132 5.53 -0.19 -13.12
CA ILE A 132 6.42 0.78 -12.46
C ILE A 132 7.13 0.15 -11.27
N LEU A 133 8.32 0.65 -10.99
CA LEU A 133 9.07 0.38 -9.77
C LEU A 133 8.80 1.48 -8.75
N LEU A 134 8.41 1.07 -7.56
CA LEU A 134 8.10 1.94 -6.43
C LEU A 134 9.05 1.65 -5.28
N GLU A 135 9.33 2.67 -4.48
CA GLU A 135 10.11 2.58 -3.24
C GLU A 135 9.42 3.34 -2.09
N ASP A 136 9.92 3.11 -0.88
CA ASP A 136 9.50 3.80 0.35
C ASP A 136 7.97 3.74 0.56
N TYR A 137 7.40 2.56 0.37
CA TYR A 137 5.97 2.32 0.51
C TYR A 137 5.51 2.57 1.96
N LYS A 138 4.48 3.38 2.13
CA LYS A 138 3.82 3.62 3.41
C LYS A 138 2.35 3.25 3.29
N TYR A 139 1.84 2.61 4.32
CA TYR A 139 0.46 2.20 4.40
C TYR A 139 -0.12 2.65 5.74
N ALA A 140 -1.28 3.28 5.68
CA ALA A 140 -2.08 3.67 6.82
C ALA A 140 -3.45 3.01 6.71
N PHE A 141 -3.83 2.25 7.73
CA PHE A 141 -5.17 1.74 7.89
C PHE A 141 -5.87 2.51 9.00
N LEU A 142 -7.05 3.03 8.69
CA LEU A 142 -8.02 3.65 9.58
C LEU A 142 -9.32 2.84 9.49
N PRO A 143 -10.21 2.86 10.51
CA PRO A 143 -11.41 2.03 10.50
C PRO A 143 -12.34 2.29 9.30
N THR A 144 -12.26 3.50 8.73
CA THR A 144 -13.09 3.94 7.62
C THR A 144 -12.32 4.17 6.32
N ASP A 145 -11.00 4.01 6.33
CA ASP A 145 -10.17 4.42 5.20
C ASP A 145 -8.81 3.71 5.18
N ALA A 146 -8.22 3.57 3.99
CA ALA A 146 -6.87 3.06 3.83
C ALA A 146 -6.10 3.96 2.86
N ILE A 147 -4.93 4.43 3.30
CA ILE A 147 -4.10 5.36 2.54
C ILE A 147 -2.76 4.71 2.27
N SER A 148 -2.42 4.61 0.98
CA SER A 148 -1.14 4.11 0.49
C SER A 148 -0.36 5.24 -0.16
N THR A 149 0.93 5.37 0.16
CA THR A 149 1.84 6.31 -0.54
C THR A 149 3.16 5.62 -0.89
N ALA A 150 3.78 6.05 -1.99
CA ALA A 150 5.10 5.55 -2.38
C ALA A 150 5.83 6.61 -3.22
N ASP A 151 7.13 6.40 -3.41
CA ASP A 151 7.91 7.14 -4.39
C ASP A 151 8.02 6.34 -5.67
N PHE A 152 7.71 6.99 -6.79
CA PHE A 152 7.96 6.43 -8.11
C PHE A 152 9.45 6.48 -8.42
N VAL A 153 10.00 5.36 -8.89
CA VAL A 153 11.41 5.30 -9.29
C VAL A 153 11.55 5.38 -10.81
N ARG A 154 10.88 4.47 -11.53
CA ARG A 154 10.94 4.38 -13.00
C ARG A 154 9.85 3.48 -13.56
N ILE A 155 9.60 3.63 -14.86
CA ILE A 155 8.84 2.67 -15.66
C ILE A 155 9.72 1.43 -15.90
N ILE A 156 9.12 0.25 -15.82
CA ILE A 156 9.81 -1.02 -16.04
C ILE A 156 9.65 -1.55 -17.46
N ASP A 157 8.62 -1.12 -18.21
CA ASP A 157 8.25 -1.50 -19.59
C ASP A 157 9.09 -2.66 -20.17
N GLU A 158 8.45 -3.84 -20.23
CA GLU A 158 8.94 -4.96 -21.01
C GLU A 158 9.01 -4.54 -22.48
N LYS A 159 10.23 -4.46 -23.01
CA LYS A 159 10.47 -4.40 -24.46
C LYS A 159 10.03 -5.69 -25.15
#